data_AF-A0A147IAG9-F1
#
_entry.id   AF-A0A147IAG9-F1
#
_cell.length_a   1.000
_cell.length_b   1.000
_cell.length_c   1.000
_cell.angle_alpha   90.00
_cell.angle_beta   90.00
_cell.angle_gamma   90.00
#
_symmetry.space_group_name_H-M   'P 1'
#
loop_
_entity.id
_entity.type
_entity.pdbx_description
1 polymer ?
#
loop_
_entity_poly.entity_id
_entity_poly.type
_entity_poly.pdbx_seq_one_letter_code
_entity_poly.pdbx_strand_id
1 'polypeptide(L)'
;MVADVKPPAQASSHDVPSGTYIELVMSLCDTRMPAVIMTVMFVAIGLCTIRAAHDGLLTGLVVLGTLASAIRLIVLQRGRQLCAGGALSLEDATRFEKRFALTYCTFAAIFGAYAARALSMPLTEWQMPVSIAVVGYAAGAASTIALRPRILLTSLMVSVLPPAGALLLRNEMSTAVSAAAMLALLAGGLRSIDKRYVAQSTTTTRRHDFERQAETDHLTGVGNRLALSNALNDRIHADRIAGTALHYVDLDDFKAINDQLGHQIGDRLLRMVAEKLRQCGRPDDVIVRLGGDEFVVFQHEAVTEKDVELYAARISATLNTSYHVDGLTVTIGASVGSRRCAGAIGSMDALLASADTALRQQKIERKGRKALPASATDTASRDAEGARPQLLLLGIAKMTWEAAPDGMGEVDSPIWRAYTGQSYDDWKGFGWLTAIHPDDRLLTMGRWRTAVRDKTPFHMEYRLKGSDGRYRWMSVHALPLHNEDGSVAKWLGVTIDIDEARHAEQPL
;
A
#
# COMPACT_ATOMS: atom_id res chain seq x y z
N MET A 1 34.44 1.45 -26.87
CA MET A 1 33.95 2.68 -26.21
C MET A 1 32.99 2.24 -25.13
N VAL A 2 33.50 2.04 -23.91
CA VAL A 2 32.71 1.61 -22.75
C VAL A 2 32.03 2.86 -22.22
N ALA A 3 30.70 2.92 -22.35
CA ALA A 3 29.93 4.03 -21.81
C ALA A 3 29.93 3.94 -20.28
N ASP A 4 30.40 5.01 -19.64
CA ASP A 4 30.32 5.28 -18.21
C ASP A 4 28.85 5.20 -17.75
N VAL A 5 28.44 4.06 -17.20
CA VAL A 5 27.17 3.96 -16.46
C VAL A 5 27.41 4.54 -15.09
N LYS A 6 27.11 5.83 -14.96
CA LYS A 6 27.08 6.55 -13.69
C LYS A 6 26.10 5.82 -12.74
N PRO A 7 26.50 5.45 -11.51
CA PRO A 7 25.59 4.78 -10.59
C PRO A 7 24.38 5.67 -10.29
N PRO A 8 23.16 5.09 -10.16
CA PRO A 8 21.97 5.85 -9.87
C PRO A 8 22.14 6.58 -8.54
N ALA A 9 21.79 7.87 -8.52
CA ALA A 9 21.82 8.70 -7.34
C ALA A 9 21.04 8.02 -6.20
N GLN A 10 21.67 7.92 -5.03
CA GLN A 10 21.07 7.36 -3.82
C GLN A 10 19.73 8.06 -3.56
N ALA A 11 18.63 7.31 -3.68
CA ALA A 11 17.33 7.75 -3.20
C ALA A 11 17.48 8.10 -1.71
N SER A 12 17.40 9.39 -1.42
CA SER A 12 17.45 9.89 -0.06
C SER A 12 16.29 9.30 0.73
N SER A 13 16.46 9.12 2.04
CA SER A 13 15.45 8.56 2.96
C SER A 13 14.16 9.41 3.09
N HIS A 14 13.91 10.34 2.16
CA HIS A 14 12.80 11.28 2.14
C HIS A 14 11.70 10.96 1.13
N ASP A 15 11.86 9.96 0.25
CA ASP A 15 10.85 9.63 -0.79
C ASP A 15 9.90 8.46 -0.44
N VAL A 16 9.97 7.95 0.80
CA VAL A 16 9.06 6.89 1.26
C VAL A 16 7.84 7.54 1.93
N PRO A 17 6.60 7.26 1.51
CA PRO A 17 5.39 7.79 2.17
C PRO A 17 5.44 7.52 3.67
N SER A 18 5.04 8.50 4.48
CA SER A 18 5.19 8.48 5.95
C SER A 18 4.60 7.22 6.60
N GLY A 19 3.47 6.71 6.10
CA GLY A 19 2.85 5.47 6.59
C GLY A 19 3.71 4.22 6.34
N THR A 20 4.27 4.11 5.14
CA THR A 20 5.18 3.02 4.74
C THR A 20 6.45 2.99 5.58
N TYR A 21 7.02 4.15 5.90
CA TYR A 21 8.21 4.23 6.74
C TYR A 21 7.92 3.75 8.17
N ILE A 22 6.75 4.07 8.72
CA ILE A 22 6.32 3.62 10.06
C ILE A 22 6.21 2.09 10.08
N GLU A 23 5.53 1.46 9.12
CA GLU A 23 5.45 0.00 9.02
C GLU A 23 6.83 -0.66 8.94
N LEU A 24 7.72 -0.08 8.12
CA LEU A 24 9.09 -0.57 7.95
C LEU A 24 9.87 -0.48 9.26
N VAL A 25 9.64 0.53 10.10
CA VAL A 25 10.26 0.68 11.42
C VAL A 25 9.65 -0.27 12.44
N MET A 26 8.32 -0.50 12.39
CA MET A 26 7.62 -1.42 13.28
C MET A 26 8.11 -2.86 13.12
N SER A 27 8.45 -3.29 11.89
CA SER A 27 9.03 -4.61 11.61
C SER A 27 10.31 -4.93 12.43
N LEU A 28 11.03 -3.91 12.92
CA LEU A 28 12.21 -4.11 13.78
C LEU A 28 11.84 -4.80 15.11
N CYS A 29 10.60 -4.69 15.57
CA CYS A 29 10.14 -5.34 16.80
C CYS A 29 10.13 -6.88 16.70
N ASP A 30 10.02 -7.43 15.49
CA ASP A 30 10.03 -8.87 15.24
C ASP A 30 11.43 -9.49 15.36
N THR A 31 12.47 -8.65 15.40
CA THR A 31 13.87 -9.10 15.53
C THR A 31 14.26 -9.52 16.96
N ARG A 32 13.31 -9.51 17.91
CA ARG A 32 13.56 -9.85 19.32
C ARG A 32 14.07 -11.27 19.52
N MET A 33 13.46 -12.26 18.88
CA MET A 33 13.83 -13.68 19.10
C MET A 33 15.28 -13.96 18.68
N PRO A 34 15.74 -13.55 17.47
CA PRO A 34 17.15 -13.59 17.10
C PRO A 34 18.08 -12.87 18.09
N ALA A 35 17.67 -11.70 18.60
CA ALA A 35 18.47 -10.94 19.57
C ALA A 35 18.64 -11.69 20.91
N VAL A 36 17.60 -12.38 21.39
CA VAL A 36 17.68 -13.21 22.59
C VAL A 36 18.64 -14.38 22.39
N ILE A 37 18.52 -15.10 21.27
CA ILE A 37 19.40 -16.24 20.93
C ILE A 37 20.86 -15.77 20.91
N MET A 38 21.15 -14.67 20.23
CA MET A 38 22.50 -14.12 20.17
C MET A 38 23.02 -13.68 21.54
N THR A 39 22.17 -13.14 22.41
CA THR A 39 22.55 -12.75 23.78
C THR A 39 22.93 -13.97 24.61
N VAL A 40 22.10 -15.01 24.60
CA VAL A 40 22.34 -16.25 25.34
C VAL A 40 23.64 -16.91 24.87
N MET A 41 23.82 -17.00 23.55
CA MET A 41 25.03 -17.58 22.96
C MET A 41 26.28 -16.75 23.33
N PHE A 42 26.22 -15.42 23.23
CA PHE A 42 27.33 -14.54 23.58
C PHE A 42 27.73 -14.69 25.06
N VAL A 43 26.76 -14.69 25.97
CA VAL A 43 27.01 -14.86 27.42
C VAL A 43 27.59 -16.25 27.71
N ALA A 44 27.02 -17.30 27.12
CA ALA A 44 27.49 -18.67 27.35
C ALA A 44 28.95 -18.85 26.89
N ILE A 45 29.27 -18.43 25.66
CA ILE A 45 30.64 -18.51 25.12
C ILE A 45 31.57 -17.59 25.92
N GLY A 46 31.12 -16.37 26.25
CA GLY A 46 31.89 -15.39 27.02
C GLY A 46 32.28 -15.88 28.42
N LEU A 47 31.36 -16.50 29.15
CA LEU A 47 31.65 -17.06 30.48
C LEU A 47 32.67 -18.20 30.42
N CYS A 48 32.59 -19.03 29.37
CA CYS A 48 33.55 -20.10 29.17
C CYS A 48 34.94 -19.57 28.78
N THR A 49 35.02 -18.57 27.90
CA THR A 49 36.30 -17.97 27.52
C THR A 49 36.96 -17.18 28.65
N ILE A 50 36.18 -16.52 29.51
CA ILE A 50 36.70 -15.90 30.75
C ILE A 50 37.37 -16.94 31.65
N ARG A 51 36.70 -18.08 31.88
CA ARG A 51 37.24 -19.16 32.73
C ARG A 51 38.51 -19.76 32.15
N ALA A 52 38.62 -19.82 30.82
CA ALA A 52 39.79 -20.40 30.16
C ALA A 52 40.98 -19.44 30.07
N ALA A 53 40.75 -18.13 29.91
CA ALA A 53 41.81 -17.17 29.59
C ALA A 53 42.38 -16.41 30.80
N HIS A 54 41.59 -16.26 31.88
CA HIS A 54 41.93 -15.41 33.04
C HIS A 54 42.35 -13.96 32.67
N ASP A 55 41.78 -13.40 31.61
CA ASP A 55 42.11 -12.07 31.07
C ASP A 55 41.11 -10.99 31.52
N GLY A 56 41.62 -9.93 32.14
CA GLY A 56 40.79 -8.84 32.68
C GLY A 56 40.08 -8.03 31.58
N LEU A 57 40.73 -7.83 30.43
CA LEU A 57 40.15 -7.10 29.31
C LEU A 57 39.03 -7.91 28.63
N LEU A 58 39.23 -9.21 28.42
CA LEU A 58 38.20 -10.13 27.93
C LEU A 58 36.98 -10.13 28.86
N THR A 59 37.21 -10.19 30.17
CA THR A 59 36.15 -10.12 31.19
C THR A 59 35.36 -8.82 31.09
N GLY A 60 36.06 -7.68 30.97
CA GLY A 60 35.42 -6.37 30.77
C GLY A 60 34.55 -6.32 29.51
N LEU A 61 35.03 -6.87 28.38
CA LEU A 61 34.28 -6.92 27.13
C LEU A 61 33.01 -7.79 27.20
N VAL A 62 33.06 -8.93 27.90
CA VAL A 62 31.87 -9.78 28.10
C VAL A 62 30.85 -9.09 28.99
N VAL A 63 31.28 -8.42 30.07
CA VAL A 63 30.38 -7.67 30.97
C VAL A 63 29.73 -6.51 30.21
N LEU A 64 30.52 -5.70 29.50
CA LEU A 64 30.02 -4.59 28.69
C LEU A 64 29.09 -5.07 27.57
N GLY A 65 29.43 -6.19 26.91
CA GLY A 65 28.62 -6.77 25.84
C GLY A 65 27.28 -7.30 26.36
N THR A 66 27.28 -7.89 27.56
CA THR A 66 26.06 -8.36 28.22
C THR A 66 25.14 -7.20 28.57
N LEU A 67 25.70 -6.11 29.13
CA LEU A 67 24.97 -4.89 29.41
C LEU A 67 24.40 -4.26 28.14
N ALA A 68 25.22 -4.14 27.08
CA ALA A 68 24.78 -3.60 25.79
C ALA A 68 23.65 -4.43 25.17
N SER A 69 23.72 -5.76 25.27
CA SER A 69 22.66 -6.63 24.78
C SER A 69 21.37 -6.52 25.60
N ALA A 70 21.48 -6.39 26.93
CA ALA A 70 20.32 -6.14 27.80
C ALA A 70 19.63 -4.81 27.45
N ILE A 71 20.40 -3.74 27.24
CA ILE A 71 19.86 -2.44 26.80
C ILE A 71 19.17 -2.57 25.44
N ARG A 72 19.77 -3.29 24.49
CA ARG A 72 19.16 -3.57 23.17
C ARG A 72 17.83 -4.31 23.30
N LEU A 73 17.75 -5.34 24.15
CA LEU A 73 16.51 -6.06 24.41
C LEU A 73 15.43 -5.18 25.05
N ILE A 74 15.81 -4.27 25.95
CA ILE A 74 14.88 -3.28 26.55
C ILE A 74 14.33 -2.32 25.48
N VAL A 75 15.19 -1.83 24.57
CA VAL A 75 14.75 -0.97 23.46
C VAL A 75 13.75 -1.70 22.58
N LEU A 76 14.04 -2.95 22.18
CA LEU A 76 13.13 -3.77 21.39
C LEU A 76 11.79 -4.02 22.10
N GLN A 77 11.82 -4.27 23.41
CA GLN A 77 10.61 -4.48 24.20
C GLN A 77 9.74 -3.22 24.28
N ARG A 78 10.37 -2.05 24.50
CA ARG A 78 9.66 -0.76 24.51
C ARG A 78 9.08 -0.43 23.13
N GLY A 79 9.82 -0.72 22.05
CA GLY A 79 9.33 -0.57 20.68
C GLY A 79 8.05 -1.37 20.43
N ARG A 80 8.01 -2.63 20.88
CA ARG A 80 6.83 -3.47 20.75
C ARG A 80 5.63 -2.95 21.55
N GLN A 81 5.87 -2.42 22.75
CA GLN A 81 4.81 -1.79 23.56
C GLN A 81 4.24 -0.55 22.87
N LEU A 82 5.09 0.29 22.26
CA LEU A 82 4.66 1.42 21.44
C LEU A 82 3.82 0.95 20.25
N CYS A 83 4.24 -0.12 19.56
CA CYS A 83 3.50 -0.68 18.43
C CYS A 83 2.11 -1.22 18.81
N ALA A 84 1.97 -1.77 20.03
CA ALA A 84 0.70 -2.29 20.53
C ALA A 84 -0.29 -1.18 20.97
N GLY A 85 0.18 0.06 21.16
CA GLY A 85 -0.61 1.18 21.68
C GLY A 85 -1.44 1.96 20.64
N GLY A 86 -1.31 1.66 19.34
CA GLY A 86 -2.00 2.37 18.25
C GLY A 86 -1.32 3.69 17.82
N ALA A 87 -1.62 4.10 16.58
CA ALA A 87 -1.16 5.31 15.85
C ALA A 87 0.20 5.89 16.28
N LEU A 88 1.30 5.28 15.84
CA LEU A 88 2.64 5.86 16.01
C LEU A 88 2.80 7.13 15.16
N SER A 89 3.36 8.18 15.77
CA SER A 89 3.81 9.35 15.04
C SER A 89 5.11 9.05 14.25
N LEU A 90 5.33 9.81 13.16
CA LEU A 90 6.59 9.73 12.39
C LEU A 90 7.80 10.03 13.29
N GLU A 91 7.69 10.98 14.22
CA GLU A 91 8.75 11.33 15.16
C GLU A 91 9.11 10.17 16.10
N ASP A 92 8.11 9.46 16.61
CA ASP A 92 8.33 8.31 17.49
C ASP A 92 8.99 7.15 16.75
N ALA A 93 8.58 6.89 15.50
CA ALA A 93 9.21 5.90 14.64
C ALA A 93 10.70 6.23 14.39
N THR A 94 11.02 7.47 14.00
CA THR A 94 12.41 7.88 13.77
C THR A 94 13.24 7.84 15.06
N ARG A 95 12.67 8.22 16.20
CA ARG A 95 13.35 8.15 17.50
C ARG A 95 13.64 6.71 17.90
N PHE A 96 12.70 5.80 17.67
CA PHE A 96 12.87 4.38 17.92
C PHE A 96 13.96 3.78 17.02
N GLU A 97 13.94 4.07 15.72
CA GLU A 97 14.95 3.60 14.77
C GLU A 97 16.36 4.06 15.17
N LYS A 98 16.54 5.33 15.56
CA LYS A 98 17.84 5.86 16.03
C LYS A 98 18.33 5.13 17.28
N ARG A 99 17.45 4.88 18.26
CA ARG A 99 17.80 4.12 19.49
C ARG A 99 18.16 2.67 19.17
N PHE A 100 17.40 2.05 18.27
CA PHE A 100 17.70 0.71 17.79
C PHE A 100 19.07 0.66 17.11
N ALA A 101 19.34 1.56 16.16
CA ALA A 101 20.62 1.65 15.44
C ALA A 101 21.80 1.80 16.40
N LEU A 102 21.70 2.73 17.37
CA LEU A 102 22.74 2.96 18.37
C LEU A 102 23.03 1.70 19.17
N THR A 103 22.01 1.12 19.81
CA THR A 103 22.19 -0.07 20.66
C THR A 103 22.67 -1.29 19.88
N TYR A 104 22.22 -1.45 18.64
CA TYR A 104 22.63 -2.53 17.75
C TYR A 104 24.12 -2.41 17.37
N CYS A 105 24.56 -1.24 16.89
CA CYS A 105 25.95 -1.00 16.51
C CYS A 105 26.90 -1.00 17.71
N THR A 106 26.48 -0.51 18.88
CA THR A 106 27.27 -0.58 20.11
C THR A 106 27.53 -2.03 20.52
N PHE A 107 26.50 -2.89 20.53
CA PHE A 107 26.69 -4.31 20.79
C PHE A 107 27.62 -4.96 19.75
N ALA A 108 27.42 -4.65 18.45
CA ALA A 108 28.25 -5.19 17.37
C ALA A 108 29.74 -4.87 17.55
N ALA A 109 30.06 -3.63 17.93
CA ALA A 109 31.44 -3.19 18.15
C ALA A 109 32.08 -3.89 19.37
N ILE A 110 31.35 -4.00 20.49
CA ILE A 110 31.83 -4.70 21.68
C ILE A 110 32.02 -6.20 21.38
N PHE A 111 31.08 -6.80 20.66
CA PHE A 111 31.15 -8.20 20.24
C PHE A 111 32.34 -8.45 19.31
N GLY A 112 32.58 -7.58 18.32
CA GLY A 112 33.75 -7.65 17.44
C GLY A 112 35.07 -7.52 18.20
N ALA A 113 35.15 -6.59 19.15
CA ALA A 113 36.32 -6.43 20.02
C ALA A 113 36.55 -7.67 20.91
N TYR A 114 35.48 -8.23 21.49
CA TYR A 114 35.52 -9.48 22.23
C TYR A 114 36.05 -10.63 21.37
N ALA A 115 35.48 -10.81 20.17
CA ALA A 115 35.88 -11.89 19.28
C ALA A 115 37.34 -11.75 18.82
N ALA A 116 37.78 -10.52 18.50
CA ALA A 116 39.18 -10.24 18.18
C ALA A 116 40.12 -10.58 19.34
N ARG A 117 39.76 -10.17 20.58
CA ARG A 117 40.56 -10.51 21.76
C ARG A 117 40.61 -12.02 21.96
N ALA A 118 39.46 -12.70 21.98
CA ALA A 118 39.38 -14.13 22.20
C ALA A 118 40.17 -14.94 21.15
N LEU A 119 40.11 -14.55 19.87
CA LEU A 119 40.80 -15.26 18.78
C LEU A 119 42.31 -14.97 18.72
N SER A 120 42.76 -13.80 19.21
CA SER A 120 44.19 -13.49 19.35
C SER A 120 44.88 -14.29 20.46
N MET A 121 44.12 -14.88 21.39
CA MET A 121 44.64 -15.67 22.51
C MET A 121 44.81 -17.15 22.11
N PRO A 122 45.72 -17.91 22.76
CA PRO A 122 45.93 -19.32 22.50
C PRO A 122 44.83 -20.22 23.13
N LEU A 123 43.55 -19.92 22.84
CA LEU A 123 42.37 -20.63 23.35
C LEU A 123 41.84 -21.62 22.31
N THR A 124 42.59 -22.68 22.00
CA THR A 124 42.33 -23.59 20.87
C THR A 124 40.92 -24.22 20.92
N GLU A 125 40.44 -24.60 22.10
CA GLU A 125 39.10 -25.18 22.29
C GLU A 125 37.96 -24.19 22.01
N TRP A 126 38.21 -22.88 22.16
CA TRP A 126 37.18 -21.83 22.06
C TRP A 126 37.23 -21.05 20.75
N GLN A 127 38.25 -21.26 19.91
CA GLN A 127 38.37 -20.62 18.59
C GLN A 127 37.17 -20.93 17.68
N MET A 128 36.75 -22.20 17.63
CA MET A 128 35.62 -22.62 16.79
C MET A 128 34.29 -22.03 17.30
N PRO A 129 33.91 -22.15 18.60
CA PRO A 129 32.71 -21.50 19.13
C PRO A 129 32.66 -19.98 18.89
N VAL A 130 33.78 -19.27 19.10
CA VAL A 130 33.85 -17.82 18.86
C VAL A 130 33.69 -17.50 17.38
N SER A 131 34.32 -18.26 16.49
CA SER A 131 34.19 -18.07 15.04
C SER A 131 32.76 -18.34 14.55
N ILE A 132 32.11 -19.39 15.07
CA ILE A 132 30.70 -19.68 14.79
C ILE A 132 29.81 -18.53 15.27
N ALA A 133 30.07 -17.96 16.44
CA ALA A 133 29.31 -16.82 16.94
C ALA A 133 29.45 -15.58 16.03
N VAL A 134 30.64 -15.30 15.50
CA VAL A 134 30.89 -14.19 14.56
C VAL A 134 30.10 -14.39 13.26
N VAL A 135 30.20 -15.59 12.67
CA VAL A 135 29.49 -15.92 11.42
C VAL A 135 27.97 -15.93 11.65
N GLY A 136 27.51 -16.51 12.76
CA GLY A 136 26.10 -16.55 13.14
C GLY A 136 25.51 -15.16 13.37
N TYR A 137 26.27 -14.26 14.01
CA TYR A 137 25.89 -12.85 14.13
C TYR A 137 25.74 -12.19 12.76
N ALA A 138 26.72 -12.36 11.87
CA ALA A 138 26.69 -11.75 10.54
C ALA A 138 25.49 -12.24 9.71
N ALA A 139 25.24 -13.55 9.71
CA ALA A 139 24.09 -14.15 9.04
C ALA A 139 22.75 -13.68 9.64
N GLY A 140 22.65 -13.64 10.97
CA GLY A 140 21.46 -13.15 11.67
C GLY A 140 21.20 -11.66 11.44
N ALA A 141 22.25 -10.83 11.39
CA ALA A 141 22.14 -9.42 11.04
C ALA A 141 21.62 -9.25 9.61
N ALA A 142 22.19 -10.00 8.65
CA ALA A 142 21.77 -9.95 7.26
C ALA A 142 20.32 -10.40 7.05
N SER A 143 19.78 -11.30 7.87
CA SER A 143 18.39 -11.74 7.76
C SER A 143 17.39 -10.82 8.46
N THR A 144 17.79 -10.16 9.55
CA THR A 144 16.87 -9.41 10.42
C THR A 144 16.80 -7.91 10.15
N ILE A 145 17.88 -7.31 9.62
CA ILE A 145 17.97 -5.86 9.38
C ILE A 145 18.38 -5.52 7.94
N ALA A 146 18.16 -6.43 6.99
CA ALA A 146 18.44 -6.26 5.56
C ALA A 146 17.89 -4.94 4.98
N LEU A 147 16.73 -4.50 5.49
CA LEU A 147 16.03 -3.30 5.07
C LEU A 147 16.67 -1.99 5.57
N ARG A 148 17.82 -2.05 6.25
CA ARG A 148 18.55 -0.89 6.78
C ARG A 148 20.03 -0.98 6.45
N PRO A 149 20.42 -0.71 5.19
CA PRO A 149 21.78 -0.97 4.71
C PRO A 149 22.85 -0.24 5.51
N ARG A 150 22.58 0.98 6.00
CA ARG A 150 23.53 1.73 6.83
C ARG A 150 23.81 1.04 8.17
N ILE A 151 22.76 0.64 8.90
CA ILE A 151 22.90 -0.04 10.21
C ILE A 151 23.59 -1.39 10.00
N LEU A 152 23.13 -2.15 9.01
CA LEU A 152 23.67 -3.46 8.69
C LEU A 152 25.15 -3.39 8.31
N LEU A 153 25.52 -2.53 7.36
CA LEU A 153 26.91 -2.32 6.93
C LEU A 153 27.81 -1.97 8.12
N THR A 154 27.44 -0.96 8.90
CA THR A 154 28.23 -0.55 10.07
C THR A 154 28.39 -1.71 11.05
N SER A 155 27.31 -2.42 11.38
CA SER A 155 27.35 -3.53 12.33
C SER A 155 28.24 -4.68 11.87
N LEU A 156 28.17 -5.06 10.60
CA LEU A 156 28.97 -6.14 10.02
C LEU A 156 30.45 -5.79 9.99
N MET A 157 30.80 -4.55 9.60
CA MET A 157 32.20 -4.12 9.57
C MET A 157 32.83 -4.18 10.95
N VAL A 158 32.16 -3.64 11.98
CA VAL A 158 32.71 -3.62 13.34
C VAL A 158 32.69 -4.99 14.03
N SER A 159 31.81 -5.92 13.63
CA SER A 159 31.75 -7.25 14.23
C SER A 159 32.66 -8.27 13.55
N VAL A 160 32.94 -8.14 12.25
CA VAL A 160 33.67 -9.16 11.46
C VAL A 160 35.11 -8.77 11.14
N LEU A 161 35.41 -7.49 10.84
CA LEU A 161 36.77 -7.10 10.48
C LEU A 161 37.78 -7.28 11.64
N PRO A 162 37.49 -6.87 12.89
CA PRO A 162 38.43 -7.07 13.99
C PRO A 162 38.82 -8.55 14.23
N PRO A 163 37.88 -9.52 14.34
CA PRO A 163 38.26 -10.92 14.52
C PRO A 163 38.98 -11.52 13.31
N ALA A 164 38.62 -11.14 12.08
CA ALA A 164 39.36 -11.58 10.90
C ALA A 164 40.81 -11.07 10.91
N GLY A 165 41.03 -9.81 11.28
CA GLY A 165 42.37 -9.24 11.46
C GLY A 165 43.16 -9.95 12.56
N ALA A 166 42.53 -10.24 13.71
CA ALA A 166 43.18 -10.97 14.80
C ALA A 166 43.64 -12.37 14.38
N LEU A 167 42.86 -13.08 13.56
CA LEU A 167 43.22 -14.40 13.03
C LEU A 167 44.38 -14.34 12.01
N LEU A 168 44.43 -13.31 11.17
CA LEU A 168 45.52 -13.12 10.20
C LEU A 168 46.85 -12.83 10.88
N LEU A 169 46.84 -12.09 11.99
CA LEU A 169 48.05 -11.77 12.75
C LEU A 169 48.72 -12.99 13.42
N ARG A 170 48.01 -14.12 13.55
CA ARG A 170 48.58 -15.35 14.13
C ARG A 170 49.55 -16.08 13.22
N ASN A 171 49.54 -15.77 11.92
CA ASN A 171 50.44 -16.36 10.93
C ASN A 171 50.41 -17.92 10.87
N GLU A 172 49.26 -18.52 11.17
CA GLU A 172 49.00 -19.96 11.05
C GLU A 172 48.09 -20.22 9.84
N MET A 173 48.29 -21.33 9.12
CA MET A 173 47.47 -21.65 7.93
C MET A 173 45.98 -21.84 8.28
N SER A 174 45.68 -22.49 9.40
CA SER A 174 44.31 -22.73 9.88
C SER A 174 43.56 -21.44 10.22
N THR A 175 44.25 -20.47 10.84
CA THR A 175 43.66 -19.17 11.20
C THR A 175 43.50 -18.27 9.97
N ALA A 176 44.44 -18.33 9.03
CA ALA A 176 44.32 -17.63 7.75
C ALA A 176 43.11 -18.10 6.93
N VAL A 177 42.87 -19.41 6.85
CA VAL A 177 41.68 -19.98 6.17
C VAL A 177 40.39 -19.53 6.87
N SER A 178 40.36 -19.52 8.21
CA SER A 178 39.20 -19.06 8.98
C SER A 178 38.92 -17.58 8.74
N ALA A 179 39.95 -16.73 8.70
CA ALA A 179 39.83 -15.31 8.38
C ALA A 179 39.32 -15.09 6.94
N ALA A 180 39.87 -15.83 5.98
CA ALA A 180 39.44 -15.77 4.58
C ALA A 180 37.96 -16.16 4.43
N ALA A 181 37.51 -17.20 5.14
CA ALA A 181 36.11 -17.61 5.16
C ALA A 181 35.20 -16.53 5.75
N MET A 182 35.58 -15.89 6.86
CA MET A 182 34.84 -14.77 7.45
C MET A 182 34.71 -13.58 6.49
N LEU A 183 35.82 -13.20 5.83
CA LEU A 183 35.84 -12.09 4.88
C LEU A 183 35.03 -12.41 3.61
N ALA A 184 35.09 -13.65 3.11
CA ALA A 184 34.30 -14.09 1.98
C ALA A 184 32.79 -14.06 2.28
N LEU A 185 32.39 -14.52 3.48
CA LEU A 185 31.00 -14.45 3.92
C LEU A 185 30.53 -13.00 4.12
N LEU A 186 31.39 -12.13 4.65
CA LEU A 186 31.11 -10.69 4.73
C LEU A 186 30.89 -10.09 3.35
N ALA A 187 31.76 -10.36 2.38
CA ALA A 187 31.63 -9.88 1.00
C ALA A 187 30.38 -10.43 0.30
N GLY A 188 30.05 -11.70 0.51
CA GLY A 188 28.83 -12.33 0.00
C GLY A 188 27.56 -11.71 0.61
N GLY A 189 27.58 -11.46 1.92
CA GLY A 189 26.51 -10.77 2.63
C GLY A 189 26.29 -9.35 2.10
N LEU A 190 27.37 -8.58 1.95
CA LEU A 190 27.36 -7.24 1.35
C LEU A 190 26.74 -7.22 -0.05
N ARG A 191 27.15 -8.15 -0.93
CA ARG A 191 26.56 -8.30 -2.27
C ARG A 191 25.09 -8.70 -2.25
N SER A 192 24.65 -9.47 -1.25
CA SER A 192 23.24 -9.84 -1.09
C SER A 192 22.39 -8.64 -0.65
N ILE A 193 22.96 -7.70 0.13
CA ILE A 193 22.27 -6.50 0.60
C ILE A 193 21.89 -5.59 -0.58
N ASP A 194 22.81 -5.34 -1.51
CA ASP A 194 22.53 -4.50 -2.69
C ASP A 194 21.36 -5.07 -3.50
N LYS A 195 21.34 -6.39 -3.71
CA LYS A 195 20.26 -7.07 -4.45
C LYS A 195 18.92 -7.04 -3.70
N ARG A 196 18.92 -7.25 -2.37
CA ARG A 196 17.69 -7.25 -1.56
C ARG A 196 17.10 -5.84 -1.40
N TYR A 197 17.95 -4.82 -1.25
CA TYR A 197 17.51 -3.44 -1.11
C TYR A 197 16.80 -2.94 -2.37
N VAL A 198 17.36 -3.21 -3.55
CA VAL A 198 16.77 -2.84 -4.86
C VAL A 198 15.49 -3.64 -5.15
N ALA A 199 15.48 -4.94 -4.83
CA ALA A 199 14.30 -5.79 -5.03
C ALA A 199 13.10 -5.39 -4.14
N GLN A 200 13.36 -4.86 -2.94
CA GLN A 200 12.29 -4.53 -1.99
C GLN A 200 11.81 -3.07 -2.11
N SER A 201 12.68 -2.10 -2.42
CA SER A 201 12.28 -0.71 -2.66
C SER A 201 11.35 -0.57 -3.88
N THR A 202 11.52 -1.41 -4.90
CA THR A 202 10.65 -1.45 -6.08
C THR A 202 9.28 -2.06 -5.82
N THR A 203 9.11 -2.89 -4.79
CA THR A 203 7.82 -3.53 -4.47
C THR A 203 6.90 -2.56 -3.72
N THR A 204 7.43 -1.74 -2.83
CA THR A 204 6.61 -0.85 -1.99
C THR A 204 6.24 0.46 -2.67
N THR A 205 7.15 1.09 -3.44
CA THR A 205 6.83 2.31 -4.21
C THR A 205 5.84 2.01 -5.34
N ARG A 206 6.01 0.88 -6.06
CA ARG A 206 5.10 0.52 -7.16
C ARG A 206 3.72 0.04 -6.69
N ARG A 207 3.60 -0.47 -5.45
CA ARG A 207 2.29 -0.77 -4.85
C ARG A 207 1.50 0.51 -4.62
N HIS A 208 2.13 1.56 -4.11
CA HIS A 208 1.49 2.87 -3.96
C HIS A 208 1.19 3.55 -5.30
N ASP A 209 2.07 3.42 -6.29
CA ASP A 209 1.78 3.93 -7.65
C ASP A 209 0.61 3.17 -8.30
N PHE A 210 0.50 1.86 -8.08
CA PHE A 210 -0.62 1.04 -8.55
C PHE A 210 -1.93 1.36 -7.82
N GLU A 211 -1.88 1.62 -6.51
CA GLU A 211 -3.04 2.08 -5.74
C GLU A 211 -3.52 3.45 -6.23
N ARG A 212 -2.61 4.39 -6.51
CA ARG A 212 -2.97 5.69 -7.12
C ARG A 212 -3.55 5.55 -8.52
N GLN A 213 -3.02 4.65 -9.35
CA GLN A 213 -3.57 4.40 -10.69
C GLN A 213 -4.97 3.76 -10.63
N ALA A 214 -5.21 2.91 -9.64
CA ALA A 214 -6.51 2.29 -9.38
C ALA A 214 -7.54 3.24 -8.75
N GLU A 215 -7.12 4.41 -8.26
CA GLU A 215 -7.96 5.44 -7.63
C GLU A 215 -8.37 6.57 -8.58
N THR A 216 -7.86 6.61 -9.80
CA THR A 216 -8.18 7.66 -10.78
C THR A 216 -9.17 7.20 -11.85
N ASP A 217 -10.07 8.08 -12.27
CA ASP A 217 -10.90 7.91 -13.48
C ASP A 217 -10.04 8.11 -14.73
N HIS A 218 -10.06 7.15 -15.65
CA HIS A 218 -9.17 7.13 -16.81
C HIS A 218 -9.42 8.27 -17.81
N LEU A 219 -10.63 8.84 -17.84
CA LEU A 219 -11.02 9.83 -18.83
C LEU A 219 -10.66 11.25 -18.37
N THR A 220 -10.99 11.55 -17.12
CA THR A 220 -10.94 12.88 -16.51
C THR A 220 -9.74 13.08 -15.60
N GLY A 221 -9.13 11.98 -15.14
CA GLY A 221 -8.00 11.99 -14.23
C GLY A 221 -8.33 12.38 -12.80
N VAL A 222 -9.58 12.73 -12.46
CA VAL A 222 -10.03 12.91 -11.07
C VAL A 222 -10.14 11.57 -10.35
N GLY A 223 -10.47 11.56 -9.05
CA GLY A 223 -10.69 10.32 -8.32
C GLY A 223 -11.81 9.48 -8.96
N ASN A 224 -11.78 8.18 -8.78
CA ASN A 224 -12.88 7.27 -9.08
C ASN A 224 -13.61 6.86 -7.79
N ARG A 225 -14.60 5.98 -7.89
CA ARG A 225 -15.37 5.51 -6.71
C ARG A 225 -14.48 4.96 -5.59
N LEU A 226 -13.32 4.38 -5.92
CA LEU A 226 -12.36 3.89 -4.91
C LEU A 226 -11.72 5.05 -4.13
N ALA A 227 -11.33 6.13 -4.79
CA ALA A 227 -10.79 7.32 -4.12
C ALA A 227 -11.78 7.92 -3.12
N LEU A 228 -13.08 7.96 -3.47
CA LEU A 228 -14.13 8.43 -2.56
C LEU A 228 -14.26 7.54 -1.34
N SER A 229 -14.27 6.21 -1.53
CA SER A 229 -14.37 5.24 -0.44
C SER A 229 -13.21 5.39 0.54
N ASN A 230 -11.98 5.55 0.04
CA ASN A 230 -10.80 5.71 0.87
C ASN A 230 -10.86 7.02 1.67
N ALA A 231 -11.19 8.14 1.01
CA ALA A 231 -11.33 9.44 1.66
C ALA A 231 -12.38 9.44 2.79
N LEU A 232 -13.50 8.73 2.60
CA LEU A 232 -14.52 8.58 3.63
C LEU A 232 -14.05 7.70 4.79
N ASN A 233 -13.46 6.53 4.50
CA ASN A 233 -12.98 5.61 5.53
C ASN A 233 -11.90 6.25 6.41
N ASP A 234 -10.95 6.98 5.82
CA ASP A 234 -9.90 7.69 6.57
C ASP A 234 -10.50 8.69 7.58
N ARG A 235 -11.56 9.39 7.19
CA ARG A 235 -12.24 10.37 8.05
C ARG A 235 -13.11 9.72 9.12
N ILE A 236 -13.76 8.61 8.80
CA ILE A 236 -14.51 7.80 9.77
C ILE A 236 -13.55 7.23 10.83
N HIS A 237 -12.43 6.64 10.41
CA HIS A 237 -11.42 6.10 11.33
C HIS A 237 -10.78 7.17 12.22
N ALA A 238 -10.61 8.40 11.70
CA ALA A 238 -10.10 9.51 12.47
C ALA A 238 -11.13 10.18 13.41
N ASP A 239 -12.38 9.72 13.43
CA ASP A 239 -13.53 10.34 14.13
C ASP A 239 -13.73 11.83 13.77
N ARG A 240 -13.45 12.18 12.51
CA ARG A 240 -13.53 13.55 11.96
C ARG A 240 -14.60 13.72 10.90
N ILE A 241 -15.47 12.72 10.73
CA ILE A 241 -16.48 12.71 9.69
C ILE A 241 -17.57 13.79 9.91
N ALA A 242 -17.80 14.20 11.17
CA ALA A 242 -18.85 15.16 11.53
C ALA A 242 -18.69 16.59 10.94
N GLY A 243 -17.50 16.90 10.41
CA GLY A 243 -17.14 18.20 9.84
C GLY A 243 -16.94 18.18 8.32
N THR A 244 -17.48 17.17 7.62
CA THR A 244 -17.35 17.05 6.16
C THR A 244 -18.71 17.13 5.46
N ALA A 245 -18.70 17.29 4.14
CA ALA A 245 -19.92 17.26 3.33
C ALA A 245 -19.69 16.56 2.00
N LEU A 246 -20.77 16.05 1.41
CA LEU A 246 -20.76 15.40 0.12
C LEU A 246 -21.70 16.12 -0.83
N HIS A 247 -21.20 16.47 -2.01
CA HIS A 247 -21.94 17.12 -3.09
C HIS A 247 -22.00 16.18 -4.29
N TYR A 248 -23.20 15.70 -4.60
CA TYR A 248 -23.49 14.92 -5.79
C TYR A 248 -23.85 15.86 -6.94
N VAL A 249 -23.14 15.74 -8.05
CA VAL A 249 -23.23 16.62 -9.21
C VAL A 249 -23.58 15.79 -10.43
N ASP A 250 -24.64 16.19 -11.11
CA ASP A 250 -25.12 15.55 -12.34
C ASP A 250 -25.24 16.63 -13.43
N LEU A 251 -24.73 16.33 -14.62
CA LEU A 251 -24.73 17.25 -15.74
C LEU A 251 -26.08 17.20 -16.48
N ASP A 252 -26.76 18.34 -16.54
CA ASP A 252 -28.10 18.45 -17.13
C ASP A 252 -28.04 18.13 -18.64
N ASP A 253 -28.85 17.14 -19.07
CA ASP A 253 -29.04 16.74 -20.47
C ASP A 253 -27.74 16.32 -21.23
N PHE A 254 -26.72 15.80 -20.52
CA PHE A 254 -25.45 15.39 -21.14
C PHE A 254 -25.61 14.36 -22.27
N LYS A 255 -26.57 13.43 -22.14
CA LYS A 255 -26.88 12.46 -23.19
C LYS A 255 -27.26 13.13 -24.52
N ALA A 256 -28.07 14.19 -24.48
CA ALA A 256 -28.48 14.91 -25.68
C ALA A 256 -27.29 15.59 -26.38
N ILE A 257 -26.29 16.05 -25.61
CA ILE A 257 -25.04 16.60 -26.15
C ILE A 257 -24.25 15.51 -26.86
N ASN A 258 -24.13 14.32 -26.28
CA ASN A 258 -23.47 13.19 -26.94
C ASN A 258 -24.20 12.78 -28.23
N ASP A 259 -25.53 12.75 -28.21
CA ASP A 259 -26.33 12.36 -29.37
C ASP A 259 -26.23 13.38 -30.52
N GLN A 260 -26.10 14.68 -30.20
CA GLN A 260 -26.02 15.76 -31.20
C GLN A 260 -24.60 16.04 -31.70
N LEU A 261 -23.61 16.02 -30.80
CA LEU A 261 -22.25 16.49 -31.04
C LEU A 261 -21.21 15.36 -31.04
N GLY A 262 -21.63 14.14 -30.70
CA GLY A 262 -20.79 12.95 -30.66
C GLY A 262 -20.01 12.79 -29.35
N HIS A 263 -19.70 11.53 -29.02
CA HIS A 263 -19.01 11.16 -27.79
C HIS A 263 -17.64 11.83 -27.59
N GLN A 264 -16.90 12.16 -28.66
CA GLN A 264 -15.61 12.85 -28.53
C GLN A 264 -15.72 14.27 -27.97
N ILE A 265 -16.84 14.95 -28.25
CA ILE A 265 -17.13 16.28 -27.69
C ILE A 265 -17.57 16.11 -26.23
N GLY A 266 -18.40 15.11 -25.92
CA GLY A 266 -18.77 14.77 -24.56
C GLY A 266 -17.57 14.43 -23.67
N ASP A 267 -16.64 13.61 -24.15
CA ASP A 267 -15.41 13.24 -23.42
C ASP A 267 -14.55 14.46 -23.09
N ARG A 268 -14.42 15.40 -24.03
CA ARG A 268 -13.71 16.66 -23.78
C ARG A 268 -14.45 17.55 -22.81
N LEU A 269 -15.77 17.61 -22.90
CA LEU A 269 -16.61 18.34 -21.95
C LEU A 269 -16.44 17.79 -20.54
N LEU A 270 -16.43 16.46 -20.36
CA LEU A 270 -16.19 15.80 -19.08
C LEU A 270 -14.81 16.14 -18.50
N ARG A 271 -13.75 16.17 -19.31
CA ARG A 271 -12.41 16.62 -18.87
C ARG A 271 -12.42 18.08 -18.39
N MET A 272 -13.09 18.96 -19.13
CA MET A 272 -13.20 20.38 -18.75
C MET A 272 -14.05 20.59 -17.49
N VAL A 273 -15.12 19.82 -17.31
CA VAL A 273 -15.94 19.80 -16.09
C VAL A 273 -15.09 19.38 -14.90
N ALA A 274 -14.35 18.27 -15.02
CA ALA A 274 -13.47 17.77 -13.98
C ALA A 274 -12.40 18.79 -13.56
N GLU A 275 -11.80 19.48 -14.54
CA GLU A 275 -10.83 20.55 -14.32
C GLU A 275 -11.45 21.76 -13.59
N LYS A 276 -12.65 22.19 -13.99
CA LYS A 276 -13.38 23.27 -13.30
C LYS A 276 -13.76 22.88 -11.86
N LEU A 277 -14.16 21.64 -11.62
CA LEU A 277 -14.46 21.14 -10.28
C LEU A 277 -13.20 21.13 -9.39
N ARG A 278 -12.06 20.71 -9.92
CA ARG A 278 -10.76 20.80 -9.23
C ARG A 278 -10.39 22.22 -8.84
N GLN A 279 -10.57 23.17 -9.77
CA GLN A 279 -10.28 24.59 -9.52
C GLN A 279 -11.27 25.24 -8.54
N CYS A 280 -12.49 24.72 -8.44
CA CYS A 280 -13.49 25.16 -7.48
C CYS A 280 -13.19 24.66 -6.06
N GLY A 281 -12.53 23.51 -5.92
CA GLY A 281 -12.23 22.89 -4.64
C GLY A 281 -10.96 23.40 -3.96
N ARG A 282 -10.85 23.09 -2.66
CA ARG A 282 -9.62 23.31 -1.88
C ARG A 282 -8.65 22.14 -2.12
N PRO A 283 -7.35 22.31 -1.79
CA PRO A 283 -6.34 21.25 -1.98
C PRO A 283 -6.69 19.92 -1.28
N ASP A 284 -7.39 19.99 -0.15
CA ASP A 284 -7.78 18.82 0.61
C ASP A 284 -9.09 18.19 0.10
N ASP A 285 -9.90 18.90 -0.69
CA ASP A 285 -11.17 18.38 -1.18
C ASP A 285 -10.95 17.27 -2.22
N VAL A 286 -11.78 16.22 -2.17
CA VAL A 286 -11.65 15.07 -3.08
C VAL A 286 -12.74 15.16 -4.15
N ILE A 287 -12.33 15.32 -5.41
CA ILE A 287 -13.20 15.31 -6.57
C ILE A 287 -13.16 13.92 -7.19
N VAL A 288 -14.34 13.32 -7.38
CA VAL A 288 -14.52 11.97 -7.88
C VAL A 288 -15.51 11.97 -9.06
N ARG A 289 -15.26 11.14 -10.07
CA ARG A 289 -16.25 10.75 -11.06
C ARG A 289 -16.72 9.33 -10.77
N LEU A 290 -18.03 9.13 -10.61
CA LEU A 290 -18.60 7.82 -10.31
C LEU A 290 -18.84 7.00 -11.59
N GLY A 291 -19.18 7.68 -12.69
CA GLY A 291 -19.49 7.08 -13.98
C GLY A 291 -20.26 8.08 -14.84
N GLY A 292 -20.30 7.87 -16.16
CA GLY A 292 -21.10 8.71 -17.06
C GLY A 292 -20.87 10.21 -16.90
N ASP A 293 -21.92 10.94 -16.53
CA ASP A 293 -21.99 12.38 -16.26
C ASP A 293 -22.08 12.72 -14.76
N GLU A 294 -21.83 11.76 -13.88
CA GLU A 294 -21.98 11.91 -12.44
C GLU A 294 -20.64 12.15 -11.74
N PHE A 295 -20.57 13.25 -10.98
CA PHE A 295 -19.42 13.65 -10.18
C PHE A 295 -19.81 13.78 -8.71
N VAL A 296 -18.83 13.56 -7.83
CA VAL A 296 -18.96 13.76 -6.40
C VAL A 296 -17.81 14.65 -5.92
N VAL A 297 -18.14 15.64 -5.10
CA VAL A 297 -17.16 16.44 -4.38
C VAL A 297 -17.29 16.17 -2.89
N PHE A 298 -16.24 15.64 -2.28
CA PHE A 298 -16.15 15.43 -0.85
C PHE A 298 -15.40 16.58 -0.18
N GLN A 299 -16.18 17.48 0.42
CA GLN A 299 -15.73 18.67 1.10
C GLN A 299 -15.15 18.31 2.48
N HIS A 300 -13.90 18.69 2.70
CA HIS A 300 -13.14 18.33 3.90
C HIS A 300 -13.47 19.18 5.13
N GLU A 301 -13.93 20.41 4.91
CA GLU A 301 -14.29 21.36 5.99
C GLU A 301 -15.68 21.96 5.73
N ALA A 302 -16.68 21.36 6.35
CA ALA A 302 -18.08 21.78 6.33
C ALA A 302 -18.58 21.90 7.78
N VAL A 303 -18.21 23.01 8.44
CA VAL A 303 -18.52 23.25 9.86
C VAL A 303 -20.01 23.51 10.05
N THR A 304 -20.65 24.21 9.09
CA THR A 304 -22.07 24.59 9.15
C THR A 304 -22.81 24.18 7.87
N GLU A 305 -24.15 24.04 7.95
CA GLU A 305 -24.99 23.80 6.75
C GLU A 305 -24.84 24.92 5.72
N LYS A 306 -24.60 26.15 6.19
CA LYS A 306 -24.36 27.30 5.33
C LYS A 306 -23.08 27.15 4.49
N ASP A 307 -22.05 26.50 5.02
CA ASP A 307 -20.81 26.22 4.27
C ASP A 307 -21.09 25.24 3.12
N VAL A 308 -21.95 24.25 3.36
CA VAL A 308 -22.37 23.26 2.37
C VAL A 308 -23.20 23.92 1.26
N GLU A 309 -24.16 24.77 1.63
CA GLU A 309 -24.98 25.52 0.67
C GLU A 309 -24.15 26.47 -0.20
N LEU A 310 -23.21 27.20 0.41
CA LEU A 310 -22.32 28.11 -0.32
C LEU A 310 -21.40 27.35 -1.28
N TYR A 311 -20.87 26.20 -0.86
CA TYR A 311 -20.03 25.36 -1.71
C TYR A 311 -20.84 24.79 -2.89
N ALA A 312 -22.06 24.30 -2.64
CA ALA A 312 -22.97 23.80 -3.67
C ALA A 312 -23.34 24.87 -4.70
N ALA A 313 -23.67 26.08 -4.24
CA ALA A 313 -23.95 27.22 -5.10
C ALA A 313 -22.73 27.60 -5.95
N ARG A 314 -21.53 27.53 -5.38
CA ARG A 314 -20.28 27.76 -6.13
C ARG A 314 -20.05 26.71 -7.21
N ILE A 315 -20.21 25.41 -6.89
CA ILE A 315 -20.13 24.33 -7.90
C ILE A 315 -21.10 24.62 -9.05
N SER A 316 -22.38 24.87 -8.74
CA SER A 316 -23.40 25.10 -9.75
C SER A 316 -23.09 26.33 -10.61
N ALA A 317 -22.66 27.44 -10.00
CA ALA A 317 -22.28 28.65 -10.74
C ALA A 317 -21.05 28.44 -11.64
N THR A 318 -20.05 27.69 -11.18
CA THR A 318 -18.84 27.36 -11.96
C THR A 318 -19.19 26.49 -13.17
N LEU A 319 -20.07 25.50 -12.99
CA LEU A 319 -20.44 24.57 -14.05
C LEU A 319 -21.46 25.15 -15.04
N ASN A 320 -22.35 26.03 -14.60
CA ASN A 320 -23.36 26.67 -15.45
C ASN A 320 -22.76 27.84 -16.26
N THR A 321 -21.69 27.57 -16.99
CA THR A 321 -20.98 28.50 -17.86
C THR A 321 -20.82 27.90 -19.26
N SER A 322 -20.50 28.72 -20.25
CA SER A 322 -20.20 28.23 -21.59
C SER A 322 -18.85 27.51 -21.64
N TYR A 323 -18.78 26.43 -22.41
CA TYR A 323 -17.60 25.64 -22.66
C TYR A 323 -17.22 25.77 -24.13
N HIS A 324 -15.96 26.07 -24.40
CA HIS A 324 -15.42 26.10 -25.75
C HIS A 324 -14.70 24.79 -26.03
N VAL A 325 -15.29 23.94 -26.89
CA VAL A 325 -14.77 22.62 -27.26
C VAL A 325 -14.62 22.58 -28.78
N ASP A 326 -13.39 22.45 -29.29
CA ASP A 326 -13.09 22.38 -30.73
C ASP A 326 -13.74 23.50 -31.58
N GLY A 327 -13.81 24.72 -31.04
CA GLY A 327 -14.41 25.88 -31.72
C GLY A 327 -15.93 25.99 -31.62
N LEU A 328 -16.60 25.01 -30.99
CA LEU A 328 -18.03 25.06 -30.66
C LEU A 328 -18.24 25.62 -29.25
N THR A 329 -19.31 26.38 -29.06
CA THR A 329 -19.73 26.87 -27.73
C THR A 329 -20.87 26.01 -27.22
N VAL A 330 -20.59 25.17 -26.23
CA VAL A 330 -21.54 24.27 -25.59
C VAL A 330 -21.92 24.84 -24.22
N THR A 331 -23.21 24.93 -23.93
CA THR A 331 -23.69 25.32 -22.60
C THR A 331 -24.29 24.08 -21.95
N ILE A 332 -23.79 23.71 -20.78
CA ILE A 332 -24.32 22.59 -19.99
C ILE A 332 -24.65 23.08 -18.59
N GLY A 333 -25.81 22.68 -18.08
CA GLY A 333 -26.20 22.94 -16.70
C GLY A 333 -25.65 21.84 -15.78
N ALA A 334 -25.64 22.10 -14.48
CA ALA A 334 -25.37 21.07 -13.49
C ALA A 334 -26.36 21.19 -12.33
N SER A 335 -26.90 20.06 -11.92
CA SER A 335 -27.73 19.92 -10.73
C SER A 335 -26.88 19.38 -9.58
N VAL A 336 -27.00 19.95 -8.38
CA VAL A 336 -26.10 19.66 -7.25
C VAL A 336 -26.88 19.33 -5.97
N GLY A 337 -26.94 18.04 -5.61
CA GLY A 337 -27.48 17.59 -4.33
C GLY A 337 -26.39 17.56 -3.26
N SER A 338 -26.62 18.17 -2.11
CA SER A 338 -25.58 18.27 -1.07
C SER A 338 -26.06 17.72 0.27
N ARG A 339 -25.15 17.09 1.01
CA ARG A 339 -25.42 16.54 2.33
C ARG A 339 -24.23 16.73 3.26
N ARG A 340 -24.46 17.40 4.41
CA ARG A 340 -23.48 17.42 5.49
C ARG A 340 -23.41 16.08 6.19
N CYS A 341 -22.19 15.65 6.48
CA CYS A 341 -21.92 14.46 7.26
C CYS A 341 -22.06 14.82 8.75
N ALA A 342 -23.26 14.70 9.31
CA ALA A 342 -23.52 15.00 10.71
C ALA A 342 -23.79 13.71 11.50
N GLY A 343 -22.82 13.26 12.31
CA GLY A 343 -22.94 12.07 13.16
C GLY A 343 -22.48 10.77 12.49
N ALA A 344 -22.95 9.63 13.02
CA ALA A 344 -22.57 8.31 12.53
C ALA A 344 -23.09 8.08 11.11
N ILE A 345 -22.17 7.98 10.15
CA ILE A 345 -22.48 7.57 8.78
C ILE A 345 -22.57 6.04 8.78
N GLY A 346 -23.68 5.49 8.31
CA GLY A 346 -23.85 4.03 8.19
C GLY A 346 -22.91 3.42 7.14
N SER A 347 -22.91 3.98 5.92
CA SER A 347 -22.05 3.56 4.81
C SER A 347 -21.88 4.68 3.76
N MET A 348 -20.89 4.56 2.88
CA MET A 348 -20.71 5.46 1.72
C MET A 348 -21.98 5.50 0.86
N ASP A 349 -22.59 4.35 0.58
CA ASP A 349 -23.78 4.28 -0.29
C ASP A 349 -24.99 4.94 0.36
N ALA A 350 -25.14 4.87 1.68
CA ALA A 350 -26.19 5.59 2.40
C ALA A 350 -26.01 7.13 2.27
N LEU A 351 -24.76 7.60 2.31
CA LEU A 351 -24.45 9.02 2.13
C LEU A 351 -24.69 9.47 0.68
N LEU A 352 -24.25 8.67 -0.30
CA LEU A 352 -24.51 8.92 -1.72
C LEU A 352 -26.02 8.92 -2.02
N ALA A 353 -26.76 7.93 -1.54
CA ALA A 353 -28.22 7.85 -1.72
C ALA A 353 -28.95 9.05 -1.10
N SER A 354 -28.49 9.54 0.06
CA SER A 354 -29.05 10.74 0.67
C SER A 354 -28.77 11.99 -0.17
N ALA A 355 -27.57 12.12 -0.74
CA ALA A 355 -27.20 13.26 -1.59
C ALA A 355 -27.94 13.22 -2.94
N ASP A 356 -28.08 12.03 -3.54
CA ASP A 356 -28.86 11.78 -4.75
C ASP A 356 -30.36 12.04 -4.53
N THR A 357 -30.91 11.68 -3.37
CA THR A 357 -32.29 12.05 -3.01
C THR A 357 -32.47 13.57 -2.97
N ALA A 358 -31.49 14.29 -2.39
CA ALA A 358 -31.50 15.76 -2.37
C ALA A 358 -31.40 16.35 -3.79
N LEU A 359 -30.60 15.74 -4.66
CA LEU A 359 -30.50 16.10 -6.08
C LEU A 359 -31.83 15.92 -6.81
N ARG A 360 -32.50 14.77 -6.65
CA ARG A 360 -33.79 14.50 -7.29
C ARG A 360 -34.86 15.50 -6.84
N GLN A 361 -34.90 15.83 -5.55
CA GLN A 361 -35.83 16.82 -5.01
C GLN A 361 -35.64 18.19 -5.70
N GLN A 362 -34.40 18.64 -5.86
CA GLN A 362 -34.11 19.87 -6.59
C GLN A 362 -34.50 19.80 -8.07
N LYS A 363 -34.24 18.67 -8.76
CA LYS A 363 -34.62 18.48 -10.17
C LYS A 363 -36.15 18.56 -10.34
N ILE A 364 -36.93 17.99 -9.42
CA ILE A 364 -38.40 18.05 -9.43
C ILE A 364 -38.88 19.48 -9.22
N GLU A 365 -38.35 20.19 -8.22
CA GLU A 365 -38.72 21.59 -7.93
C GLU A 365 -38.40 22.54 -9.09
N ARG A 366 -37.29 22.30 -9.80
CA ARG A 366 -36.85 23.09 -10.96
C ARG A 366 -37.70 22.81 -12.20
N LYS A 367 -38.11 21.57 -12.43
CA LYS A 367 -39.08 21.19 -13.48
C LYS A 367 -40.48 21.74 -13.19
N GLY A 368 -40.93 21.70 -11.93
CA GLY A 368 -42.18 22.32 -11.49
C GLY A 368 -42.19 23.84 -11.66
N ARG A 369 -41.03 24.51 -11.47
CA ARG A 369 -40.88 25.96 -11.72
C ARG A 369 -40.86 26.35 -13.20
N LYS A 370 -40.43 25.47 -14.12
CA LYS A 370 -40.47 25.72 -15.58
C LYS A 370 -41.86 25.51 -16.20
N ALA A 371 -42.80 24.90 -15.48
CA ALA A 371 -44.12 24.50 -15.99
C ALA A 371 -45.28 25.48 -15.68
N LEU A 372 -45.02 26.76 -15.40
CA LEU A 372 -46.06 27.79 -15.46
C LEU A 372 -45.76 28.78 -16.59
N PRO A 373 -46.66 28.85 -17.59
CA PRO A 373 -47.73 29.83 -17.48
C PRO A 373 -49.15 29.25 -17.64
N ALA A 374 -50.07 30.01 -17.05
CA ALA A 374 -51.53 29.90 -16.97
C ALA A 374 -52.27 28.90 -17.88
N SER A 375 -53.23 28.23 -17.21
CA SER A 375 -54.55 27.79 -17.66
C SER A 375 -54.76 26.30 -18.02
N ALA A 376 -55.53 25.70 -17.10
CA ALA A 376 -56.67 24.82 -17.33
C ALA A 376 -56.47 23.30 -17.48
N THR A 377 -57.11 22.62 -16.53
CA THR A 377 -57.88 21.36 -16.62
C THR A 377 -57.13 20.04 -16.81
N ASP A 378 -56.93 19.39 -15.66
CA ASP A 378 -57.53 18.11 -15.29
C ASP A 378 -57.55 17.00 -16.37
N THR A 379 -56.75 15.95 -16.16
CA THR A 379 -57.19 14.56 -16.33
C THR A 379 -56.11 13.57 -15.87
N ALA A 380 -56.56 12.61 -15.04
CA ALA A 380 -56.01 11.26 -14.78
C ALA A 380 -54.62 11.18 -14.09
N SER A 381 -54.50 10.78 -12.81
CA SER A 381 -54.84 9.48 -12.18
C SER A 381 -53.86 8.35 -12.50
N ARG A 382 -53.34 7.76 -11.42
CA ARG A 382 -52.70 6.44 -11.27
C ARG A 382 -51.27 6.31 -11.80
N ASP A 383 -50.34 6.26 -10.86
CA ASP A 383 -49.32 5.21 -10.71
C ASP A 383 -48.46 5.55 -9.47
N ALA A 384 -49.07 5.41 -8.28
CA ALA A 384 -48.41 5.66 -7.00
C ALA A 384 -48.50 4.41 -6.11
N GLU A 385 -48.14 3.25 -6.66
CA GLU A 385 -47.97 2.02 -5.87
C GLU A 385 -47.12 1.03 -6.67
N GLY A 386 -45.80 1.07 -6.49
CA GLY A 386 -44.90 0.10 -7.11
C GLY A 386 -43.47 0.56 -7.26
N ALA A 387 -42.69 0.52 -6.17
CA ALA A 387 -41.27 0.15 -6.15
C ALA A 387 -40.63 0.49 -4.80
N ARG A 388 -40.71 -0.44 -3.84
CA ARG A 388 -39.51 -0.77 -3.07
C ARG A 388 -38.86 -1.91 -3.82
N PRO A 389 -37.58 -1.79 -4.22
CA PRO A 389 -36.57 -2.58 -3.53
C PRO A 389 -35.18 -1.93 -3.37
N GLN A 390 -34.50 -2.34 -2.29
CA GLN A 390 -33.05 -2.60 -2.19
C GLN A 390 -32.08 -1.41 -2.11
N LEU A 391 -31.92 -0.86 -0.90
CA LEU A 391 -30.62 -0.36 -0.43
C LEU A 391 -30.08 -1.38 0.58
N LEU A 392 -29.51 -2.46 0.04
CA LEU A 392 -28.75 -3.46 0.79
C LEU A 392 -27.27 -3.15 0.50
N LEU A 393 -26.57 -2.68 1.54
CA LEU A 393 -25.27 -3.18 1.99
C LEU A 393 -24.27 -3.63 0.90
N LEU A 394 -23.06 -3.04 0.80
CA LEU A 394 -21.76 -3.76 0.84
C LEU A 394 -20.52 -2.85 0.69
N GLY A 395 -19.57 -3.01 1.61
CA GLY A 395 -18.24 -2.39 1.53
C GLY A 395 -17.40 -3.02 0.41
N ILE A 396 -16.58 -2.19 -0.25
CA ILE A 396 -15.68 -2.61 -1.32
C ILE A 396 -14.67 -3.64 -0.77
N ALA A 397 -14.87 -4.91 -1.09
CA ALA A 397 -13.90 -5.96 -0.81
C ALA A 397 -12.76 -5.87 -1.84
N LYS A 398 -11.61 -5.32 -1.44
CA LYS A 398 -10.38 -5.30 -2.24
C LYS A 398 -9.53 -6.51 -1.89
N MET A 399 -9.29 -7.40 -2.86
CA MET A 399 -8.39 -8.55 -2.71
C MET A 399 -7.08 -8.30 -3.47
N THR A 400 -5.95 -8.25 -2.77
CA THR A 400 -4.63 -8.23 -3.41
C THR A 400 -4.04 -9.63 -3.51
N TRP A 401 -3.37 -9.93 -4.62
CA TRP A 401 -2.75 -11.23 -4.86
C TRP A 401 -1.45 -11.09 -5.65
N GLU A 402 -0.60 -12.11 -5.57
CA GLU A 402 0.63 -12.20 -6.34
C GLU A 402 0.66 -13.52 -7.13
N ALA A 403 1.31 -13.51 -8.30
CA ALA A 403 1.57 -14.72 -9.07
C ALA A 403 3.04 -14.79 -9.52
N ALA A 404 3.56 -16.00 -9.67
CA ALA A 404 4.90 -16.31 -10.16
C ALA A 404 5.12 -15.80 -11.61
N PRO A 405 6.37 -15.69 -12.09
CA PRO A 405 6.69 -15.23 -13.45
C PRO A 405 5.90 -15.88 -14.59
N ASP A 406 5.57 -17.16 -14.42
CA ASP A 406 4.81 -18.00 -15.35
C ASP A 406 3.29 -17.85 -15.21
N GLY A 407 2.85 -16.98 -14.31
CA GLY A 407 1.44 -16.68 -14.04
C GLY A 407 0.75 -17.63 -13.06
N MET A 408 1.50 -18.48 -12.34
CA MET A 408 0.95 -19.38 -11.32
C MET A 408 0.76 -18.69 -9.95
N GLY A 409 -0.36 -18.94 -9.27
CA GLY A 409 -0.56 -18.47 -7.90
C GLY A 409 0.28 -19.28 -6.91
N GLU A 410 1.35 -18.68 -6.37
CA GLU A 410 2.26 -19.34 -5.42
C GLU A 410 2.28 -18.70 -4.02
N VAL A 411 1.98 -17.41 -3.92
CA VAL A 411 2.02 -16.66 -2.66
C VAL A 411 0.62 -16.64 -2.06
N ASP A 412 0.46 -16.99 -0.77
CA ASP A 412 -0.85 -16.98 -0.10
C ASP A 412 -1.47 -15.55 -0.03
N SER A 413 -2.79 -15.47 -0.05
CA SER A 413 -3.64 -14.28 -0.10
C SER A 413 -4.80 -14.61 0.81
N PRO A 414 -4.62 -14.31 2.11
CA PRO A 414 -5.63 -14.60 3.11
C PRO A 414 -6.98 -13.94 2.79
N ILE A 415 -6.95 -12.77 2.12
CA ILE A 415 -8.15 -12.03 1.72
C ILE A 415 -8.90 -12.77 0.60
N TRP A 416 -8.19 -13.30 -0.40
CA TRP A 416 -8.81 -14.12 -1.46
C TRP A 416 -9.52 -15.34 -0.87
N ARG A 417 -8.86 -16.03 0.05
CA ARG A 417 -9.41 -17.23 0.69
C ARG A 417 -10.57 -16.91 1.61
N ALA A 418 -10.51 -15.82 2.37
CA ALA A 418 -11.62 -15.34 3.18
C ALA A 418 -12.86 -15.02 2.32
N TYR A 419 -12.66 -14.44 1.14
CA TYR A 419 -13.75 -14.12 0.23
C TYR A 419 -14.31 -15.36 -0.47
N THR A 420 -13.47 -16.19 -1.10
CA THR A 420 -13.89 -17.33 -1.93
C THR A 420 -14.21 -18.60 -1.14
N GLY A 421 -13.68 -18.72 0.08
CA GLY A 421 -13.72 -19.95 0.87
C GLY A 421 -12.73 -21.03 0.43
N GLN A 422 -11.86 -20.76 -0.56
CA GLN A 422 -10.87 -21.75 -1.03
C GLN A 422 -9.81 -22.06 0.05
N SER A 423 -9.39 -23.32 0.12
CA SER A 423 -8.15 -23.67 0.82
C SER A 423 -6.93 -23.17 0.04
N TYR A 424 -5.76 -23.12 0.69
CA TYR A 424 -4.53 -22.75 0.00
C TYR A 424 -4.19 -23.75 -1.12
N ASP A 425 -4.42 -25.04 -0.87
CA ASP A 425 -4.17 -26.10 -1.85
C ASP A 425 -5.10 -26.02 -3.06
N ASP A 426 -6.37 -25.60 -2.86
CA ASP A 426 -7.33 -25.41 -3.95
C ASP A 426 -7.04 -24.19 -4.83
N TRP A 427 -6.31 -23.22 -4.30
CA TRP A 427 -5.97 -22.00 -5.03
C TRP A 427 -4.66 -22.11 -5.81
N LYS A 428 -3.66 -22.79 -5.22
CA LYS A 428 -2.29 -22.86 -5.75
C LYS A 428 -2.23 -23.21 -7.25
N GLY A 429 -1.25 -22.65 -7.95
CA GLY A 429 -1.08 -22.84 -9.40
C GLY A 429 -2.17 -22.11 -10.17
N PHE A 430 -3.01 -22.87 -10.89
CA PHE A 430 -4.19 -22.33 -11.59
C PHE A 430 -5.51 -22.62 -10.87
N GLY A 431 -5.45 -23.03 -9.59
CA GLY A 431 -6.61 -23.38 -8.79
C GLY A 431 -7.60 -22.22 -8.56
N TRP A 432 -7.13 -20.97 -8.58
CA TRP A 432 -8.00 -19.77 -8.54
C TRP A 432 -9.07 -19.76 -9.63
N LEU A 433 -8.82 -20.36 -10.81
CA LEU A 433 -9.82 -20.43 -11.88
C LEU A 433 -11.07 -21.20 -11.47
N THR A 434 -10.98 -22.10 -10.49
CA THR A 434 -12.14 -22.88 -10.04
C THR A 434 -13.16 -22.02 -9.29
N ALA A 435 -12.73 -20.90 -8.69
CA ALA A 435 -13.61 -19.90 -8.10
C ALA A 435 -14.29 -19.01 -9.15
N ILE A 436 -13.75 -18.92 -10.37
CA ILE A 436 -14.35 -18.16 -11.47
C ILE A 436 -15.51 -18.95 -12.07
N HIS A 437 -16.56 -18.24 -12.51
CA HIS A 437 -17.72 -18.82 -13.17
C HIS A 437 -17.31 -19.65 -14.39
N PRO A 438 -17.85 -20.88 -14.57
CA PRO A 438 -17.42 -21.80 -15.63
C PRO A 438 -17.28 -21.18 -17.03
N ASP A 439 -18.26 -20.36 -17.44
CA ASP A 439 -18.26 -19.70 -18.75
C ASP A 439 -17.09 -18.72 -18.94
N ASP A 440 -16.63 -18.09 -17.86
CA ASP A 440 -15.62 -17.03 -17.92
C ASP A 440 -14.19 -17.61 -17.88
N ARG A 441 -14.02 -18.88 -17.45
CA ARG A 441 -12.71 -19.50 -17.21
C ARG A 441 -11.83 -19.57 -18.45
N LEU A 442 -12.39 -20.01 -19.58
CA LEU A 442 -11.64 -20.21 -20.82
C LEU A 442 -11.12 -18.87 -21.36
N LEU A 443 -11.99 -17.87 -21.41
CA LEU A 443 -11.63 -16.52 -21.82
C LEU A 443 -10.60 -15.91 -20.87
N THR A 444 -10.81 -16.09 -19.56
CA THR A 444 -9.91 -15.58 -18.52
C THR A 444 -8.50 -16.15 -18.66
N MET A 445 -8.40 -17.47 -18.74
CA MET A 445 -7.12 -18.15 -18.91
C MET A 445 -6.44 -17.77 -20.24
N GLY A 446 -7.22 -17.64 -21.33
CA GLY A 446 -6.69 -17.24 -22.63
C GLY A 446 -5.99 -15.89 -22.57
N ARG A 447 -6.67 -14.84 -22.09
CA ARG A 447 -6.06 -13.51 -21.98
C ARG A 447 -4.96 -13.45 -20.92
N TRP A 448 -5.09 -14.21 -19.82
CA TRP A 448 -4.03 -14.29 -18.81
C TRP A 448 -2.74 -14.83 -19.41
N ARG A 449 -2.82 -15.94 -20.17
CA ARG A 449 -1.65 -16.50 -20.86
C ARG A 449 -1.05 -15.54 -21.89
N THR A 450 -1.89 -14.80 -22.61
CA THR A 450 -1.43 -13.74 -23.52
C THR A 450 -0.67 -12.66 -22.78
N ALA A 451 -1.23 -12.14 -21.67
CA ALA A 451 -0.56 -11.13 -20.85
C ALA A 451 0.77 -11.64 -20.27
N VAL A 452 0.79 -12.88 -19.78
CA VAL A 452 2.01 -13.53 -19.27
C VAL A 452 3.08 -13.67 -20.34
N ARG A 453 2.71 -14.14 -21.53
CA ARG A 453 3.62 -14.30 -22.67
C ARG A 453 4.16 -12.95 -23.17
N ASP A 454 3.27 -11.97 -23.32
CA ASP A 454 3.57 -10.69 -23.95
C ASP A 454 4.11 -9.65 -22.93
N LYS A 455 4.13 -10.01 -21.64
CA LYS A 455 4.57 -9.17 -20.50
C LYS A 455 3.82 -7.84 -20.43
N THR A 456 2.53 -7.86 -20.75
CA THR A 456 1.67 -6.67 -20.78
C THR A 456 0.78 -6.60 -19.54
N PRO A 457 0.35 -5.38 -19.14
CA PRO A 457 -0.71 -5.20 -18.15
C PRO A 457 -1.93 -6.07 -18.48
N PHE A 458 -2.48 -6.71 -17.45
CA PHE A 458 -3.66 -7.53 -17.55
C PHE A 458 -4.85 -6.80 -16.92
N HIS A 459 -5.95 -6.71 -17.66
CA HIS A 459 -7.23 -6.24 -17.15
C HIS A 459 -8.34 -7.14 -17.65
N MET A 460 -9.26 -7.48 -16.75
CA MET A 460 -10.47 -8.23 -17.11
C MET A 460 -11.57 -8.06 -16.08
N GLU A 461 -12.79 -8.35 -16.49
CA GLU A 461 -13.91 -8.54 -15.59
C GLU A 461 -14.44 -9.97 -15.73
N TYR A 462 -14.71 -10.61 -14.59
CA TYR A 462 -15.27 -11.96 -14.55
C TYR A 462 -16.16 -12.14 -13.32
N ARG A 463 -17.02 -13.16 -13.35
CA ARG A 463 -17.82 -13.56 -12.20
C ARG A 463 -17.01 -14.44 -11.25
N LEU A 464 -16.89 -14.03 -10.00
CA LEU A 464 -16.17 -14.75 -8.95
C LEU A 464 -17.14 -15.28 -7.88
N LYS A 465 -16.95 -16.53 -7.47
CA LYS A 465 -17.75 -17.17 -6.43
C LYS A 465 -17.28 -16.73 -5.04
N GLY A 466 -18.18 -16.17 -4.25
CA GLY A 466 -17.97 -15.93 -2.83
C GLY A 466 -18.14 -17.21 -1.99
N SER A 467 -17.71 -17.15 -0.72
CA SER A 467 -17.88 -18.21 0.27
C SER A 467 -19.33 -18.50 0.59
N ASP A 468 -20.22 -17.53 0.34
CA ASP A 468 -21.68 -17.67 0.36
C ASP A 468 -22.25 -18.40 -0.87
N GLY A 469 -21.40 -18.81 -1.81
CA GLY A 469 -21.75 -19.57 -3.00
C GLY A 469 -22.31 -18.73 -4.15
N ARG A 470 -22.47 -17.42 -3.98
CA ARG A 470 -23.00 -16.51 -5.02
C ARG A 470 -21.88 -16.02 -5.92
N TYR A 471 -22.20 -15.81 -7.19
CA TYR A 471 -21.29 -15.19 -8.14
C TYR A 471 -21.51 -13.68 -8.17
N ARG A 472 -20.41 -12.93 -8.07
CA ARG A 472 -20.37 -11.47 -8.16
C ARG A 472 -19.39 -11.03 -9.23
N TRP A 473 -19.70 -9.96 -9.98
CA TRP A 473 -18.75 -9.40 -10.93
C TRP A 473 -17.55 -8.78 -10.22
N MET A 474 -16.37 -9.13 -10.71
CA MET A 474 -15.10 -8.65 -10.21
C MET A 474 -14.31 -8.01 -11.35
N SER A 475 -13.70 -6.86 -11.09
CA SER A 475 -12.71 -6.24 -11.95
C SER A 475 -11.33 -6.60 -11.45
N VAL A 476 -10.52 -7.23 -12.30
CA VAL A 476 -9.15 -7.62 -11.98
C VAL A 476 -8.17 -6.81 -12.79
N HIS A 477 -7.14 -6.30 -12.11
CA HIS A 477 -6.00 -5.64 -12.74
C HIS A 477 -4.73 -6.32 -12.25
N ALA A 478 -3.80 -6.60 -13.15
CA ALA A 478 -2.49 -7.11 -12.78
C ALA A 478 -1.38 -6.53 -13.65
N LEU A 479 -0.21 -6.33 -13.05
CA LEU A 479 0.98 -5.80 -13.71
C LEU A 479 2.18 -6.74 -13.52
N PRO A 480 3.00 -6.95 -14.58
CA PRO A 480 4.25 -7.67 -14.47
C PRO A 480 5.32 -6.79 -13.82
N LEU A 481 5.87 -7.25 -12.70
CA LEU A 481 7.10 -6.71 -12.14
C LEU A 481 8.29 -7.33 -12.87
N HIS A 482 9.19 -6.48 -13.37
CA HIS A 482 10.37 -6.92 -14.10
C HIS A 482 11.63 -6.90 -13.24
N ASN A 483 12.50 -7.89 -13.45
CA ASN A 483 13.89 -7.91 -13.02
C ASN A 483 14.73 -6.93 -13.87
N GLU A 484 15.95 -6.63 -13.43
CA GLU A 484 16.88 -5.73 -14.15
C GLU A 484 17.27 -6.23 -15.54
N ASP A 485 17.17 -7.54 -15.80
CA ASP A 485 17.43 -8.17 -17.09
C ASP A 485 16.21 -8.15 -18.04
N GLY A 486 15.09 -7.55 -17.64
CA GLY A 486 13.85 -7.51 -18.41
C GLY A 486 13.02 -8.80 -18.38
N SER A 487 13.41 -9.79 -17.56
CA SER A 487 12.56 -10.94 -17.23
C SER A 487 11.47 -10.54 -16.22
N VAL A 488 10.34 -11.25 -16.20
CA VAL A 488 9.28 -10.99 -15.20
C VAL A 488 9.70 -11.67 -13.89
N ALA A 489 9.72 -10.90 -12.80
CA ALA A 489 10.03 -11.35 -11.45
C ALA A 489 8.80 -11.96 -10.76
N LYS A 490 7.64 -11.30 -10.92
CA LYS A 490 6.32 -11.74 -10.42
C LYS A 490 5.23 -10.84 -10.98
N TRP A 491 3.98 -11.23 -10.81
CA TRP A 491 2.79 -10.43 -11.11
C TRP A 491 2.17 -9.92 -9.81
N LEU A 492 1.78 -8.64 -9.80
CA LEU A 492 0.97 -8.05 -8.74
C LEU A 492 -0.42 -7.79 -9.27
N GLY A 493 -1.44 -8.25 -8.54
CA GLY A 493 -2.82 -8.07 -8.93
C GLY A 493 -3.73 -7.56 -7.82
N VAL A 494 -4.79 -6.87 -8.23
CA VAL A 494 -5.92 -6.50 -7.39
C VAL A 494 -7.21 -6.98 -8.04
N THR A 495 -8.10 -7.48 -7.22
CA THR A 495 -9.47 -7.85 -7.58
C THR A 495 -10.42 -7.00 -6.76
N ILE A 496 -11.36 -6.35 -7.44
CA ILE A 496 -12.31 -5.39 -6.87
C ILE A 496 -13.72 -5.88 -7.21
N ASP A 497 -14.60 -5.92 -6.22
CA ASP A 497 -16.02 -6.21 -6.44
C ASP A 497 -16.70 -5.04 -7.19
N ILE A 498 -17.30 -5.35 -8.33
CA ILE A 498 -18.01 -4.42 -9.21
C ILE A 498 -19.44 -4.90 -9.51
N ASP A 499 -19.96 -5.86 -8.75
CA ASP A 499 -21.25 -6.50 -9.03
C ASP A 499 -22.38 -5.49 -9.12
N GLU A 500 -22.45 -4.57 -8.16
CA GLU A 500 -23.46 -3.53 -8.17
C GLU A 500 -23.28 -2.50 -9.28
N ALA A 501 -22.04 -2.10 -9.58
CA ALA A 501 -21.75 -1.15 -10.66
C ALA A 501 -22.20 -1.71 -12.02
N ARG A 502 -21.98 -3.00 -12.25
CA ARG A 502 -22.36 -3.64 -13.51
C ARG A 502 -23.86 -3.86 -13.66
N HIS A 503 -24.57 -4.13 -12.56
CA HIS A 503 -26.03 -4.26 -12.60
C HIS A 503 -26.73 -2.90 -12.71
N ALA A 504 -26.09 -1.81 -12.27
CA ALA A 504 -26.59 -0.44 -12.44
C ALA A 504 -26.48 0.08 -13.89
N GLU A 505 -25.51 -0.42 -14.68
CA GLU A 505 -25.29 -0.01 -16.08
C GLU A 505 -26.12 -0.79 -17.12
N GLN A 506 -26.87 -1.82 -16.71
CA GLN A 506 -27.78 -2.53 -17.63
C GLN A 506 -29.11 -1.78 -17.74
N PRO A 507 -29.44 -1.18 -18.91
CA PRO A 507 -30.75 -0.57 -19.09
C PRO A 507 -31.84 -1.65 -19.02
N LEU A 508 -32.87 -1.36 -18.22
CA LEU A 508 -34.13 -2.11 -18.14
C LEU A 508 -34.79 -2.26 -19.51
#